data_AF-A0A7C2AW20-F1
#
_entry.id   AF-A0A7C2AW20-F1
#
_cell.length_a   1.000
_cell.length_b   1.000
_cell.length_c   1.000
_cell.angle_alpha   90.00
_cell.angle_beta   90.00
_cell.angle_gamma   90.00
#
_symmetry.space_group_name_H-M   'P 1'
#
loop_
_entity.id
_entity.type
_entity.pdbx_description
1 polymer ?
#
loop_
_entity_poly.entity_id
_entity_poly.type
_entity_poly.pdbx_seq_one_letter_code
_entity_poly.pdbx_strand_id
1 'polypeptide(L)'
;MNKTEWQALKLRLKKYFAIFFLVCLGGALIYGYIHKPELPPQIVLKQNFIPGEWLYIVEEARDRSEPKWLRFYMDHRESTDETMKVYLGKTPPFLVSDTDLKDVEIQHVPNGLHIKLKGAISDYRSDLYLKDGDTYTTYRVSLEQVETRPPLPSGR
;
A
#
# COMPACT_ATOMS: atom_id res chain seq x y z
N MET A 1 -33.16 48.47 24.99
CA MET A 1 -33.15 47.00 25.09
C MET A 1 -33.15 46.63 26.57
N ASN A 2 -34.21 45.97 27.05
CA ASN A 2 -34.39 45.69 28.47
C ASN A 2 -33.63 44.42 28.89
N LYS A 3 -33.32 44.28 30.19
CA LYS A 3 -32.46 43.19 30.72
C LYS A 3 -32.99 41.78 30.34
N THR A 4 -34.31 41.62 30.28
CA THR A 4 -35.02 40.39 29.92
C THR A 4 -34.86 40.02 28.43
N GLU A 5 -34.89 41.02 27.55
CA GLU A 5 -34.69 40.84 26.10
C GLU A 5 -33.25 40.43 25.79
N TRP A 6 -32.28 41.00 26.51
CA TRP A 6 -30.87 40.64 26.39
C TRP A 6 -30.58 39.19 26.82
N GLN A 7 -31.24 38.73 27.88
CA GLN A 7 -31.13 37.34 28.34
C GLN A 7 -31.76 36.36 27.35
N ALA A 8 -32.93 36.69 26.80
CA ALA A 8 -33.58 35.87 25.77
C ALA A 8 -32.74 35.80 24.48
N LEU A 9 -32.13 36.92 24.06
CA LEU A 9 -31.24 36.97 22.91
C LEU A 9 -29.98 36.11 23.12
N LYS A 10 -29.33 36.21 24.29
CA LYS A 10 -28.18 35.36 24.66
C LYS A 10 -28.53 33.87 24.62
N LEU A 11 -29.72 33.49 25.12
CA LEU A 11 -30.16 32.09 25.13
C LEU A 11 -30.39 31.56 23.71
N ARG A 12 -31.03 32.36 22.84
CA ARG A 12 -31.23 32.01 21.42
C ARG A 12 -29.89 31.89 20.69
N LEU A 13 -28.98 32.84 20.89
CA LEU A 13 -27.66 32.84 20.28
C LEU A 13 -26.84 31.61 20.69
N LYS A 14 -26.86 31.24 21.99
CA LYS A 14 -26.22 30.01 22.47
C LYS A 14 -26.79 28.75 21.82
N LYS A 15 -28.12 28.68 21.65
CA LYS A 15 -28.76 27.55 20.96
C LYS A 15 -28.32 27.45 19.50
N TYR A 16 -28.30 28.56 18.76
CA TYR A 16 -27.85 28.56 17.37
C TYR A 16 -26.37 28.19 17.23
N PHE A 17 -25.51 28.69 18.13
CA PHE A 17 -24.11 28.27 18.18
C PHE A 17 -23.94 26.79 18.47
N ALA A 18 -24.71 26.23 19.41
CA ALA A 18 -24.66 24.81 19.73
C ALA A 18 -25.11 23.95 18.55
N ILE A 19 -26.17 24.35 17.84
CA ILE A 19 -26.63 23.67 16.62
C ILE A 19 -25.56 23.75 15.53
N PHE A 20 -25.01 24.93 15.27
CA PHE A 20 -23.95 25.11 14.29
C PHE A 20 -22.73 24.25 14.62
N PHE A 21 -22.29 24.23 15.88
CA PHE A 21 -21.18 23.39 16.33
C PHE A 21 -21.46 21.90 16.12
N LEU A 22 -22.67 21.42 16.44
CA LEU A 22 -23.05 20.01 16.19
C LEU A 22 -23.06 19.67 14.70
N VAL A 23 -23.53 20.58 13.84
CA VAL A 23 -23.50 20.39 12.38
C VAL A 23 -22.07 20.34 11.87
N CYS A 24 -21.20 21.26 12.31
CA CYS A 24 -19.78 21.26 11.94
C CYS A 24 -19.05 20.00 12.44
N LEU A 25 -19.32 19.58 13.67
CA LEU A 25 -18.73 18.37 14.25
C LEU A 25 -19.19 17.12 13.49
N GLY A 26 -20.48 17.00 13.21
CA GLY A 26 -21.01 15.91 12.38
C GLY A 26 -20.40 15.89 10.99
N GLY A 27 -20.26 17.06 10.35
CA GLY A 27 -19.59 17.20 9.05
C GLY A 27 -18.12 16.79 9.11
N ALA A 28 -17.38 17.18 10.15
CA ALA A 28 -15.99 16.81 10.33
C ALA A 28 -15.81 15.29 10.56
N LEU A 29 -16.71 14.67 11.32
CA LEU A 29 -16.69 13.22 11.55
C LEU A 29 -17.00 12.43 10.27
N ILE A 30 -18.00 12.85 9.51
CA ILE A 30 -18.32 12.24 8.21
C ILE A 30 -17.15 12.41 7.24
N TYR A 31 -16.57 13.62 7.19
CA TYR A 31 -15.41 13.89 6.36
C TYR A 31 -14.22 12.99 6.72
N GLY A 32 -13.88 12.89 8.01
CA GLY A 32 -12.80 12.02 8.48
C GLY A 32 -13.08 10.52 8.29
N TYR A 33 -14.36 10.12 8.32
CA TYR A 33 -14.75 8.74 8.03
C TYR A 33 -14.64 8.38 6.54
N ILE A 34 -14.93 9.34 5.64
CA ILE A 34 -14.81 9.14 4.19
C ILE A 34 -13.34 9.27 3.76
N HIS A 35 -12.63 10.28 4.25
CA HIS A 35 -11.24 10.57 3.92
C HIS A 35 -10.30 9.98 4.97
N LYS A 36 -10.48 8.69 5.28
CA LYS A 36 -9.53 8.00 6.16
C LYS A 36 -8.13 8.14 5.55
N PRO A 37 -7.11 8.51 6.33
CA PRO A 37 -5.76 8.62 5.82
C PRO A 37 -5.27 7.23 5.41
N GLU A 38 -5.14 7.01 4.10
CA GLU A 38 -4.46 5.82 3.58
C GLU A 38 -3.00 5.83 4.03
N LEU A 39 -2.46 4.68 4.43
CA LEU A 39 -1.05 4.60 4.76
C LEU A 39 -0.25 4.74 3.45
N PRO A 40 0.72 5.66 3.38
CA PRO A 40 1.49 5.83 2.16
C PRO A 40 2.28 4.53 1.90
N PRO A 41 2.38 4.09 0.63
CA PRO A 41 3.19 2.93 0.27
C PRO A 41 4.63 3.06 0.77
N GLN A 42 5.21 1.96 1.23
CA GLN A 42 6.56 1.94 1.78
C GLN A 42 7.42 0.91 1.07
N ILE A 43 8.62 1.31 0.64
CA ILE A 43 9.61 0.36 0.13
C ILE A 43 10.18 -0.34 1.36
N VAL A 44 9.89 -1.63 1.51
CA VAL A 44 10.30 -2.44 2.66
C VAL A 44 11.52 -3.29 2.35
N LEU A 45 11.83 -3.51 1.07
CA LEU A 45 13.06 -4.13 0.62
C LEU A 45 13.52 -3.49 -0.69
N LYS A 46 14.82 -3.21 -0.78
CA LYS A 46 15.54 -2.91 -2.02
C LYS A 46 16.77 -3.80 -2.04
N GLN A 47 16.93 -4.63 -3.07
CA GLN A 47 18.12 -5.44 -3.26
C GLN A 47 18.55 -5.46 -4.71
N ASN A 48 19.85 -5.56 -4.95
CA ASN A 48 20.38 -5.68 -6.30
C ASN A 48 20.09 -7.10 -6.83
N PHE A 49 19.59 -7.20 -8.06
CA PHE A 49 19.34 -8.49 -8.69
C PHE A 49 20.45 -8.85 -9.70
N ILE A 50 20.68 -7.96 -10.66
CA ILE A 50 21.82 -8.01 -11.58
C ILE A 50 22.41 -6.60 -11.68
N PRO A 51 23.64 -6.43 -12.20
CA PRO A 51 24.23 -5.11 -12.35
C PRO A 51 23.28 -4.14 -13.08
N GLY A 52 22.83 -3.10 -12.37
CA GLY A 52 21.92 -2.10 -12.92
C GLY A 52 20.43 -2.40 -12.82
N GLU A 53 19.99 -3.54 -12.28
CA GLU A 53 18.58 -3.86 -12.04
C GLU A 53 18.34 -4.18 -10.56
N TRP A 54 17.26 -3.60 -10.02
CA TRP A 54 16.93 -3.67 -8.60
C TRP A 54 15.57 -4.31 -8.38
N LEU A 55 15.54 -5.23 -7.42
CA LEU A 55 14.30 -5.77 -6.88
C LEU A 55 13.81 -4.85 -5.76
N TYR A 56 12.59 -4.34 -5.93
CA TYR A 56 11.88 -3.56 -4.93
C TYR A 56 10.67 -4.34 -4.42
N ILE A 57 10.49 -4.36 -3.09
CA ILE A 57 9.25 -4.80 -2.46
C ILE A 57 8.60 -3.61 -1.79
N VAL A 58 7.37 -3.33 -2.18
CA VAL A 58 6.55 -2.26 -1.63
C VAL A 58 5.45 -2.87 -0.79
N GLU A 59 5.38 -2.47 0.48
CA GLU A 59 4.24 -2.73 1.35
C GLU A 59 3.18 -1.66 1.10
N GLU A 60 1.99 -2.12 0.72
CA GLU A 60 0.79 -1.31 0.60
C GLU A 60 -0.21 -1.79 1.66
N ALA A 61 -0.45 -0.93 2.65
CA ALA A 61 -1.50 -1.11 3.62
C ALA A 61 -2.54 -0.02 3.37
N ARG A 62 -3.80 -0.37 3.13
CA ARG A 62 -4.84 0.64 2.96
C ARG A 62 -5.25 1.26 4.30
N ASP A 63 -5.24 0.45 5.36
CA ASP A 63 -5.52 0.81 6.75
C ASP A 63 -4.73 -0.12 7.70
N ARG A 64 -4.56 0.28 8.97
CA ARG A 64 -4.03 -0.57 10.06
C ARG A 64 -4.84 -1.85 10.27
N SER A 65 -6.10 -1.85 9.84
CA SER A 65 -7.01 -2.99 9.96
C SER A 65 -7.07 -3.87 8.71
N GLU A 66 -6.54 -3.41 7.57
CA GLU A 66 -6.54 -4.17 6.32
C GLU A 66 -5.31 -5.08 6.22
N PRO A 67 -5.45 -6.27 5.60
CA PRO A 67 -4.31 -7.12 5.32
C PRO A 67 -3.30 -6.38 4.45
N LYS A 68 -2.04 -6.49 4.83
CA LYS A 68 -0.92 -5.89 4.10
C LYS A 68 -0.69 -6.65 2.80
N TRP A 69 -0.46 -5.91 1.73
CA TRP A 69 -0.07 -6.50 0.45
C TRP A 69 1.36 -6.11 0.13
N LEU A 70 2.15 -7.10 -0.28
CA LEU A 70 3.45 -6.89 -0.87
C LEU A 70 3.35 -6.90 -2.39
N ARG A 71 3.92 -5.88 -3.00
CA ARG A 71 4.06 -5.75 -4.44
C ARG A 71 5.54 -5.78 -4.80
N PHE A 72 5.90 -6.65 -5.73
CA PHE A 72 7.27 -6.87 -6.14
C PHE A 72 7.49 -6.27 -7.53
N TYR A 73 8.60 -5.55 -7.67
CA TYR A 73 8.95 -4.82 -8.87
C TYR A 73 10.41 -5.04 -9.24
N MET A 74 10.70 -5.05 -10.54
CA MET A 74 12.05 -4.94 -11.04
C MET A 74 12.18 -3.59 -11.74
N ASP A 75 13.20 -2.82 -11.42
CA ASP A 75 13.46 -1.55 -12.08
C ASP A 75 14.95 -1.23 -12.11
N HIS A 76 15.42 -0.68 -13.24
CA HIS A 76 16.81 -0.29 -13.42
C HIS A 76 17.13 1.09 -12.83
N ARG A 77 16.09 1.88 -12.52
CA ARG A 77 16.26 3.23 -11.99
C ARG A 77 16.73 3.16 -10.55
N GLU A 78 17.72 3.97 -10.26
CA GLU A 78 18.16 4.26 -8.91
C GLU A 78 17.84 5.73 -8.58
N SER A 79 17.01 5.93 -7.56
CA SER A 79 16.59 7.25 -7.08
C SER A 79 16.26 7.19 -5.59
N THR A 80 15.79 8.29 -5.01
CA THR A 80 15.33 8.31 -3.62
C THR A 80 14.06 7.46 -3.48
N ASP A 81 13.82 6.94 -2.28
CA ASP A 81 12.66 6.11 -2.00
C ASP A 81 11.33 6.84 -2.30
N GLU A 82 11.24 8.14 -2.03
CA GLU A 82 10.04 8.95 -2.34
C GLU A 82 9.77 8.98 -3.84
N THR A 83 10.82 9.12 -4.64
CA THR A 83 10.72 9.19 -6.09
C THR A 83 10.42 7.81 -6.68
N MET A 84 11.10 6.77 -6.17
CA MET A 84 10.86 5.39 -6.58
C MET A 84 9.43 4.94 -6.25
N LYS A 85 8.85 5.31 -5.11
CA LYS A 85 7.44 5.02 -4.80
C LYS A 85 6.48 5.51 -5.90
N VAL A 86 6.71 6.72 -6.42
CA VAL A 86 5.89 7.28 -7.50
C VAL A 86 6.08 6.50 -8.80
N TYR A 87 7.31 6.12 -9.13
CA TYR A 87 7.59 5.33 -10.32
C TYR A 87 7.01 3.91 -10.23
N LEU A 88 7.23 3.22 -9.12
CA LEU A 88 6.74 1.87 -8.86
C LEU A 88 5.20 1.84 -8.80
N GLY A 89 4.56 2.88 -8.29
CA GLY A 89 3.09 3.02 -8.33
C GLY A 89 2.50 3.14 -9.74
N LYS A 90 3.31 3.50 -10.75
CA LYS A 90 2.92 3.55 -12.17
C LYS A 90 3.37 2.32 -12.96
N THR A 91 4.30 1.55 -12.42
CA THR A 91 4.79 0.31 -13.02
C THR A 91 3.88 -0.83 -12.57
N PRO A 92 3.50 -1.78 -13.44
CA PRO A 92 2.79 -2.97 -12.98
C PRO A 92 3.75 -3.88 -12.20
N PRO A 93 3.41 -4.33 -10.97
CA PRO A 93 4.22 -5.30 -10.23
C PRO A 93 4.26 -6.64 -10.97
N PHE A 94 5.34 -7.40 -10.82
CA PHE A 94 5.42 -8.74 -11.39
C PHE A 94 4.90 -9.82 -10.43
N LEU A 95 4.76 -9.50 -9.14
CA LEU A 95 4.18 -10.38 -8.14
C LEU A 95 3.44 -9.53 -7.09
N VAL A 96 2.24 -9.97 -6.71
CA VAL A 96 1.43 -9.36 -5.66
C VAL A 96 0.89 -10.44 -4.73
N SER A 97 1.14 -10.31 -3.44
CA SER A 97 0.75 -11.29 -2.41
C SER A 97 0.40 -10.62 -1.09
N ASP A 98 -0.49 -11.22 -0.32
CA ASP A 98 -0.86 -10.78 1.04
C ASP A 98 0.08 -11.35 2.14
N THR A 99 1.29 -11.77 1.75
CA THR A 99 2.33 -12.27 2.65
C THR A 99 2.97 -11.15 3.47
N ASP A 100 3.54 -11.48 4.63
CA ASP A 100 4.44 -10.60 5.36
C ASP A 100 5.87 -10.70 4.81
N LEU A 101 6.67 -9.63 4.90
CA LEU A 101 8.07 -9.61 4.41
C LEU A 101 8.94 -10.69 5.08
N LYS A 102 8.69 -10.98 6.37
CA LYS A 102 9.42 -12.01 7.13
C LYS A 102 9.24 -13.43 6.58
N ASP A 103 8.17 -13.67 5.84
CA ASP A 103 7.82 -14.96 5.26
C ASP A 103 8.27 -15.05 3.79
N VAL A 104 8.92 -14.00 3.26
CA VAL A 104 9.47 -13.96 1.90
C VAL A 104 10.93 -14.38 1.93
N GLU A 105 11.25 -15.43 1.19
CA GLU A 105 12.62 -15.85 0.91
C GLU A 105 12.92 -15.62 -0.58
N ILE A 106 14.04 -14.95 -0.85
CA ILE A 106 14.46 -14.60 -2.21
C ILE A 106 15.84 -15.19 -2.44
N GLN A 107 15.95 -16.04 -3.45
CA GLN A 107 17.18 -16.72 -3.80
C GLN A 107 17.51 -16.45 -5.26
N HIS A 108 18.78 -16.14 -5.53
CA HIS A 108 19.27 -16.07 -6.90
C HIS A 108 19.51 -17.48 -7.41
N VAL A 109 19.01 -17.76 -8.61
CA VAL A 109 19.18 -19.04 -9.31
C VAL A 109 19.74 -18.77 -10.71
N PRO A 110 20.38 -19.74 -11.38
CA PRO A 110 21.09 -19.49 -12.64
C PRO A 110 20.22 -18.87 -13.76
N ASN A 111 18.92 -19.13 -13.76
CA ASN A 111 17.97 -18.61 -14.75
C ASN A 111 17.16 -17.40 -14.27
N GLY A 112 17.40 -16.91 -13.05
CA GLY A 112 16.78 -15.71 -12.52
C GLY A 112 16.58 -15.71 -11.01
N LEU A 113 15.33 -15.70 -10.57
CA LEU A 113 14.94 -15.63 -9.15
C LEU A 113 14.11 -16.83 -8.75
N HIS A 114 14.32 -17.30 -7.53
CA HIS A 114 13.40 -18.16 -6.83
C HIS A 114 12.83 -17.40 -5.63
N ILE A 115 11.51 -17.23 -5.62
CA ILE A 115 10.78 -16.57 -4.54
C ILE A 115 9.92 -17.60 -3.85
N LYS A 116 10.11 -17.75 -2.55
CA LYS A 116 9.24 -18.54 -1.70
C LYS A 116 8.51 -17.62 -0.74
N LEU A 117 7.20 -17.79 -0.60
CA LEU A 117 6.38 -16.95 0.27
C LEU A 117 5.22 -17.71 0.91
N LYS A 118 4.68 -17.15 2.00
CA LYS A 118 3.48 -17.66 2.66
C LYS A 118 2.31 -16.70 2.54
N GLY A 119 1.42 -16.99 1.60
CA GLY A 119 0.20 -16.23 1.42
C GLY A 119 -0.51 -16.54 0.12
N ALA A 120 -1.61 -15.84 -0.11
CA ALA A 120 -2.34 -15.83 -1.37
C ALA A 120 -1.61 -14.95 -2.37
N ILE A 121 -1.73 -15.30 -3.65
CA ILE A 121 -1.12 -14.59 -4.76
C ILE A 121 -2.25 -14.07 -5.63
N SER A 122 -2.27 -12.75 -5.84
CA SER A 122 -3.29 -12.11 -6.69
C SER A 122 -2.80 -11.88 -8.10
N ASP A 123 -1.50 -11.66 -8.28
CA ASP A 123 -0.87 -11.45 -9.58
C ASP A 123 0.54 -12.04 -9.57
N TYR A 124 0.94 -12.65 -10.68
CA TYR A 124 2.24 -13.23 -10.86
C TYR A 124 2.60 -13.33 -12.34
N ARG A 125 3.80 -12.84 -12.68
CA ARG A 125 4.44 -12.95 -13.98
C ARG A 125 5.81 -13.59 -13.79
N SER A 126 6.00 -14.75 -14.41
CA SER A 126 7.26 -15.51 -14.34
C SER A 126 8.37 -14.92 -15.20
N ASP A 127 8.05 -14.02 -16.13
CA ASP A 127 8.95 -13.60 -17.20
C ASP A 127 9.31 -12.13 -17.02
N LEU A 128 10.59 -11.88 -16.75
CA LEU A 128 11.13 -10.54 -16.58
C LEU A 128 12.09 -10.23 -17.72
N TYR A 129 11.74 -9.24 -18.54
CA TYR A 129 12.61 -8.75 -19.61
C TYR A 129 13.42 -7.57 -19.07
N LEU A 130 14.67 -7.83 -18.71
CA LEU A 130 15.52 -6.89 -17.99
C LEU A 130 16.71 -6.45 -18.82
N LYS A 131 17.19 -5.24 -18.56
CA LYS A 131 18.38 -4.71 -19.22
C LYS A 131 19.62 -5.33 -18.58
N ASP A 132 20.49 -5.86 -19.40
CA ASP A 132 21.74 -6.52 -18.99
C ASP A 132 22.88 -5.95 -19.83
N GLY A 133 23.51 -4.90 -19.29
CA GLY A 133 24.48 -4.07 -20.01
C GLY A 133 23.85 -3.39 -21.24
N ASP A 134 24.39 -3.72 -22.42
CA ASP A 134 23.92 -3.20 -23.71
C ASP A 134 22.82 -4.05 -24.36
N THR A 135 22.42 -5.13 -23.69
CA THR A 135 21.43 -6.09 -24.21
C THR A 135 20.23 -6.20 -23.27
N TYR A 136 19.26 -7.03 -23.65
CA TYR A 136 18.16 -7.42 -22.78
C TYR A 136 18.13 -8.93 -22.65
N THR A 137 17.95 -9.39 -21.42
CA THR A 137 17.90 -10.81 -21.09
C THR A 137 16.56 -11.12 -20.43
N THR A 138 15.94 -12.21 -20.85
CA THR A 138 14.73 -12.71 -20.20
C THR A 138 15.11 -13.58 -19.01
N TYR A 139 14.84 -13.09 -17.81
CA TYR A 139 15.01 -13.82 -16.56
C TYR A 139 13.70 -14.48 -16.15
N ARG A 140 13.81 -15.67 -15.56
CA ARG A 140 12.66 -16.42 -15.04
C ARG A 140 12.58 -16.26 -13.54
N VAL A 141 11.39 -15.90 -13.06
CA VAL A 141 11.04 -15.92 -11.64
C VAL A 141 10.30 -17.22 -11.41
N SER A 142 10.87 -18.10 -10.60
CA SER A 142 10.18 -19.28 -10.06
C SER A 142 9.56 -18.93 -8.71
N LEU A 143 8.40 -19.51 -8.43
CA LEU A 143 7.58 -19.15 -7.28
C LEU A 143 7.17 -20.42 -6.52
N GLU A 144 7.50 -20.48 -5.24
CA GLU A 144 7.00 -21.48 -4.30
C GLU A 144 6.01 -20.82 -3.34
N GLN A 145 4.72 -21.08 -3.53
CA GLN A 145 3.66 -20.57 -2.67
C GLN A 145 3.32 -21.60 -1.60
N VAL A 146 3.35 -21.18 -0.33
CA VAL A 146 2.90 -22.00 0.80
C VAL A 146 1.70 -21.33 1.47
N GLU A 147 0.50 -21.80 1.21
CA GLU A 147 -0.72 -21.31 1.88
C GLU A 147 -1.20 -22.34 2.90
N THR A 148 -1.14 -21.97 4.18
CA THR A 148 -1.52 -22.84 5.31
C THR A 148 -2.59 -22.20 6.18
N ARG A 149 -2.99 -20.96 5.89
CA ARG A 149 -4.03 -20.26 6.64
C ARG A 149 -5.40 -20.85 6.29
N PRO A 150 -6.35 -20.82 7.24
CA PRO A 150 -7.71 -21.26 6.97
C PRO A 150 -8.32 -20.42 5.83
N PRO A 151 -9.22 -21.02 5.02
CA PRO A 151 -9.88 -20.30 3.95
C PRO A 151 -10.61 -19.08 4.52
N LEU A 152 -10.44 -17.94 3.86
CA LEU A 152 -11.18 -16.74 4.23
C LEU A 152 -12.67 -16.99 3.99
N PRO A 153 -13.55 -16.62 4.93
CA PRO A 153 -14.99 -16.75 4.73
C PRO A 153 -15.37 -15.95 3.48
N SER A 154 -16.05 -16.60 2.53
CA SER A 154 -16.59 -15.90 1.37
C SER A 154 -17.69 -14.94 1.88
N GLY A 155 -17.34 -13.69 2.12
CA GLY A 155 -18.31 -12.66 2.45
C GLY A 155 -19.33 -12.58 1.32
N ARG A 156 -20.56 -12.99 1.61
CA ARG A 156 -21.74 -12.60 0.83
C ARG A 156 -22.28 -11.30 1.39
#